data_AF-A0A3C1TIT1-F1
#
_entry.id   AF-A0A3C1TIT1-F1
#
_cell.length_a   1.000
_cell.length_b   1.000
_cell.length_c   1.000
_cell.angle_alpha   90.00
_cell.angle_beta   90.00
_cell.angle_gamma   90.00
#
_symmetry.space_group_name_H-M   'P 1'
#
loop_
_entity.id
_entity.type
_entity.pdbx_description
1 polymer ?
#
loop_
_entity_poly.entity_id
_entity_poly.type
_entity_poly.pdbx_seq_one_letter_code
_entity_poly.pdbx_strand_id
1 'polypeptide(L)'
;MSCNQQRTKAAFSESDTTQILQVALTDSQLESSLNGFKKQQLKIVQNQTISKQYNVYKNGKLVLLSDIDSTSETLLNPYKPAFYLEVTKLEMVAPNEAKVFFRFKGTGLTFSANLKKQTNGSWEIVNSVIGYI
;
A
#
# COMPACT_ATOMS: atom_id res chain seq x y z
N MET A 1 0.71 41.65 7.61
CA MET A 1 0.44 40.68 6.52
C MET A 1 1.32 39.48 6.78
N SER A 2 0.76 38.38 7.29
CA SER A 2 1.52 37.17 7.60
C SER A 2 1.46 36.25 6.38
N CYS A 3 2.59 36.04 5.71
CA CYS A 3 2.70 35.07 4.63
C CYS A 3 2.54 33.67 5.20
N ASN A 4 1.37 33.05 4.97
CA ASN A 4 1.19 31.62 5.11
C ASN A 4 2.16 30.93 4.15
N GLN A 5 3.31 30.47 4.67
CA GLN A 5 4.10 29.45 4.00
C GLN A 5 3.23 28.18 3.95
N GLN A 6 2.47 28.02 2.86
CA GLN A 6 2.00 26.71 2.43
C GLN A 6 3.26 25.87 2.23
N ARG A 7 3.62 25.10 3.27
CA ARG A 7 4.57 24.00 3.17
C ARG A 7 4.03 23.13 2.05
N THR A 8 4.56 23.25 0.84
CA THR A 8 4.23 22.39 -0.28
C THR A 8 4.56 20.99 0.22
N LYS A 9 3.54 20.21 0.59
CA LYS A 9 3.73 18.81 0.95
C LYS A 9 4.41 18.18 -0.26
N ALA A 10 5.64 17.72 -0.08
CA ALA A 10 6.37 17.07 -1.14
C ALA A 10 5.52 15.90 -1.65
N ALA A 11 5.21 15.92 -2.94
CA ALA A 11 4.36 14.93 -3.58
C ALA A 11 5.22 13.73 -3.99
N PHE A 12 4.65 12.53 -3.90
CA PHE A 12 5.30 11.34 -4.43
C PHE A 12 5.31 11.38 -5.96
N SER A 13 6.45 11.04 -6.56
CA SER A 13 6.46 10.65 -7.96
C SER A 13 5.82 9.27 -8.14
N GLU A 14 5.44 8.92 -9.37
CA GLU A 14 4.96 7.57 -9.68
C GLU A 14 6.00 6.48 -9.36
N SER A 15 7.29 6.80 -9.55
CA SER A 15 8.38 5.89 -9.18
C SER A 15 8.43 5.69 -7.66
N ASP A 16 8.29 6.75 -6.88
CA ASP A 16 8.25 6.64 -5.41
C ASP A 16 7.09 5.78 -4.95
N THR A 17 5.87 6.05 -5.46
CA THR A 17 4.68 5.24 -5.12
C THR A 17 4.89 3.77 -5.48
N THR A 18 5.39 3.48 -6.69
CA THR A 18 5.65 2.10 -7.14
C THR A 18 6.65 1.39 -6.23
N GLN A 19 7.77 2.06 -5.89
CA GLN A 19 8.80 1.48 -5.03
C GLN A 19 8.30 1.27 -3.60
N ILE A 20 7.60 2.24 -3.01
CA ILE A 20 7.05 2.13 -1.66
C ILE A 20 6.06 0.95 -1.59
N LEU A 21 5.15 0.85 -2.57
CA LEU A 21 4.20 -0.27 -2.62
C LEU A 21 4.92 -1.61 -2.79
N GLN A 22 5.92 -1.68 -3.68
CA GLN A 22 6.66 -2.90 -3.93
C GLN A 22 7.40 -3.37 -2.67
N VAL A 23 8.14 -2.48 -2.02
CA VAL A 23 8.92 -2.77 -0.81
C VAL A 23 7.98 -3.20 0.33
N ALA A 24 6.88 -2.46 0.54
CA ALA A 24 5.88 -2.79 1.56
C ALA A 24 5.21 -4.16 1.31
N LEU A 25 4.89 -4.49 0.06
CA LEU A 25 4.23 -5.76 -0.28
C LEU A 25 5.15 -6.99 -0.20
N THR A 26 6.46 -6.78 -0.24
CA THR A 26 7.48 -7.83 -0.09
C THR A 26 8.15 -7.84 1.28
N ASP A 27 7.60 -7.11 2.25
CA ASP A 27 8.05 -7.17 3.63
C ASP A 27 7.92 -8.60 4.18
N SER A 28 8.97 -9.11 4.80
CA SER A 28 9.02 -10.50 5.28
C SER A 28 7.98 -10.84 6.35
N GLN A 29 7.59 -9.89 7.20
CA GLN A 29 6.55 -10.10 8.19
C GLN A 29 5.20 -10.23 7.47
N LEU A 30 4.95 -9.36 6.49
CA LEU A 30 3.71 -9.38 5.71
C LEU A 30 3.59 -10.65 4.87
N GLU A 31 4.69 -11.09 4.23
CA GLU A 31 4.76 -12.34 3.47
C GLU A 31 4.33 -13.55 4.31
N SER A 32 4.78 -13.59 5.57
CA SER A 32 4.46 -14.67 6.50
C SER A 32 2.96 -14.71 6.83
N SER A 33 2.35 -13.55 7.07
CA SER A 33 0.90 -13.44 7.34
C SER A 33 0.02 -13.74 6.14
N LEU A 34 0.54 -13.61 4.91
CA LEU A 34 -0.22 -13.81 3.66
C LEU A 34 0.09 -15.13 2.96
N ASN A 35 0.76 -16.08 3.64
CA ASN A 35 1.18 -17.35 3.07
C ASN A 35 0.03 -18.16 2.45
N GLY A 36 -1.19 -18.09 3.01
CA GLY A 36 -2.38 -18.75 2.47
C GLY A 36 -2.83 -18.24 1.09
N PHE A 37 -2.35 -17.07 0.67
CA PHE A 37 -2.73 -16.41 -0.57
C PHE A 37 -1.65 -16.52 -1.67
N LYS A 38 -0.61 -17.34 -1.48
CA LYS A 38 0.53 -17.46 -2.42
C LYS A 38 0.15 -17.75 -3.88
N LYS A 39 -0.95 -18.47 -4.12
CA LYS A 39 -1.42 -18.79 -5.48
C LYS A 39 -2.38 -17.73 -6.05
N GLN A 40 -2.93 -16.88 -5.20
CA GLN A 40 -3.91 -15.87 -5.58
C GLN A 40 -3.24 -14.64 -6.18
N GLN A 41 -3.93 -13.99 -7.11
CA GLN A 41 -3.51 -12.70 -7.65
C GLN A 41 -4.06 -11.60 -6.74
N LEU A 42 -3.16 -10.76 -6.22
CA LEU A 42 -3.56 -9.59 -5.44
C LEU A 42 -4.16 -8.54 -6.38
N LYS A 43 -5.25 -7.93 -5.94
CA LYS A 43 -5.83 -6.75 -6.59
C LYS A 43 -5.82 -5.57 -5.63
N ILE A 44 -5.47 -4.38 -6.10
CA ILE A 44 -5.57 -3.15 -5.32
C ILE A 44 -6.89 -2.47 -5.65
N VAL A 45 -7.63 -2.11 -4.62
CA VAL A 45 -8.88 -1.36 -4.72
C VAL A 45 -8.56 0.09 -5.10
N GLN A 46 -9.21 0.59 -6.15
CA GLN A 46 -9.04 1.99 -6.57
C GLN A 46 -9.65 2.93 -5.53
N ASN A 47 -8.92 3.98 -5.16
CA ASN A 47 -9.39 5.02 -4.25
C ASN A 47 -8.61 6.33 -4.49
N GLN A 48 -8.80 7.33 -3.61
CA GLN A 48 -8.11 8.62 -3.72
C GLN A 48 -6.58 8.52 -3.57
N THR A 49 -6.09 7.48 -2.88
CA THR A 49 -4.66 7.22 -2.68
C THR A 49 -4.05 6.52 -3.89
N ILE A 50 -4.73 5.49 -4.41
CA ILE A 50 -4.33 4.71 -5.58
C ILE A 50 -5.39 4.85 -6.66
N SER A 51 -5.18 5.79 -7.57
CA SER A 51 -6.14 6.13 -8.63
C SER A 51 -5.83 5.50 -9.99
N LYS A 52 -4.68 4.85 -10.15
CA LYS A 52 -4.21 4.25 -11.41
C LYS A 52 -3.43 2.96 -11.18
N GLN A 53 -3.18 2.23 -12.26
CA GLN A 53 -2.37 1.01 -12.26
C GLN A 53 -0.89 1.36 -11.99
N TYR A 54 -0.26 0.61 -11.09
CA TYR A 54 1.18 0.68 -10.83
C TYR A 54 1.82 -0.68 -11.12
N ASN A 55 3.05 -0.69 -11.63
CA ASN A 55 3.77 -1.93 -11.97
C ASN A 55 4.39 -2.57 -10.72
N VAL A 56 3.53 -3.10 -9.85
CA VAL A 56 3.90 -3.73 -8.58
C VAL A 56 3.57 -5.22 -8.65
N TYR A 57 4.41 -6.06 -8.06
CA TYR A 57 4.31 -7.51 -8.15
C TYR A 57 4.20 -8.16 -6.77
N LYS A 58 3.33 -9.16 -6.67
CA LYS A 58 3.19 -10.04 -5.50
C LYS A 58 3.11 -11.48 -5.96
N ASN A 59 3.87 -12.37 -5.33
CA ASN A 59 3.91 -13.80 -5.68
C ASN A 59 4.24 -14.05 -7.17
N GLY A 60 5.11 -13.21 -7.77
CA GLY A 60 5.48 -13.29 -9.18
C GLY A 60 4.38 -12.87 -10.17
N LYS A 61 3.25 -12.33 -9.69
CA LYS A 61 2.14 -11.85 -10.52
C LYS A 61 2.01 -10.33 -10.40
N LEU A 62 1.64 -9.67 -11.50
CA LEU A 62 1.28 -8.25 -11.48
C LEU A 62 0.07 -8.06 -10.56
N VAL A 63 0.17 -7.10 -9.66
CA VAL A 63 -0.93 -6.64 -8.81
C VAL A 63 -1.85 -5.78 -9.67
N LEU A 64 -3.11 -6.18 -9.82
CA LEU A 64 -4.04 -5.47 -10.71
C LEU A 64 -4.79 -4.38 -9.96
N LEU A 65 -5.02 -3.25 -10.61
CA LEU A 65 -6.03 -2.31 -10.15
C LEU A 65 -7.42 -2.94 -10.33
N SER A 66 -8.26 -2.82 -9.32
CA SER A 66 -9.64 -3.26 -9.35
C SER A 66 -10.55 -2.12 -9.76
N ASP A 67 -11.50 -2.40 -10.66
CA ASP A 67 -12.57 -1.46 -11.05
C ASP A 67 -13.67 -1.32 -9.98
N ILE A 68 -13.53 -2.04 -8.86
CA ILE A 68 -14.47 -2.03 -7.73
C ILE A 68 -14.09 -0.88 -6.80
N ASP A 69 -15.05 0.01 -6.47
CA ASP A 69 -14.89 1.04 -5.45
C ASP A 69 -14.67 0.41 -4.05
N SER A 70 -13.79 1.02 -3.26
CA SER A 70 -13.54 0.74 -1.83
C SER A 70 -14.77 0.62 -0.93
N THR A 71 -15.89 1.24 -1.30
CA THR A 71 -17.16 1.24 -0.57
C THR A 71 -18.08 0.08 -0.97
N SER A 72 -17.71 -0.74 -1.96
CA SER A 72 -18.57 -1.82 -2.45
C SER A 72 -18.77 -2.94 -1.44
N GLU A 73 -20.02 -3.32 -1.20
CA GLU A 73 -20.42 -4.46 -0.37
C GLU A 73 -19.88 -5.81 -0.89
N THR A 74 -19.51 -5.88 -2.18
CA THR A 74 -18.91 -7.09 -2.78
C THR A 74 -17.58 -7.47 -2.13
N LEU A 75 -16.87 -6.50 -1.54
CA LEU A 75 -15.62 -6.70 -0.78
C LEU A 75 -15.87 -7.20 0.66
N LEU A 76 -17.12 -7.25 1.11
CA LEU A 76 -17.51 -7.66 2.46
C LEU A 76 -18.02 -9.11 2.53
N ASN A 77 -18.05 -9.84 1.41
CA ASN A 77 -18.55 -11.21 1.36
C ASN A 77 -17.54 -12.21 1.98
N PRO A 78 -17.83 -12.80 3.17
CA PRO A 78 -16.90 -13.70 3.85
C PRO A 78 -16.78 -15.08 3.19
N TYR A 79 -17.74 -15.47 2.34
CA TYR A 79 -17.77 -16.78 1.68
C TYR A 79 -16.98 -16.82 0.37
N LYS A 80 -16.52 -15.67 -0.13
CA LYS A 80 -15.63 -15.54 -1.28
C LYS A 80 -14.51 -14.56 -0.95
N PRO A 81 -13.59 -14.92 -0.01
CA PRO A 81 -12.50 -14.04 0.37
C PRO A 81 -11.60 -13.85 -0.85
N ALA A 82 -11.73 -12.67 -1.47
CA ALA A 82 -10.90 -12.29 -2.58
C ALA A 82 -9.72 -11.47 -2.06
N PHE A 83 -8.52 -11.79 -2.54
CA PHE A 83 -7.28 -11.16 -2.10
C PHE A 83 -7.17 -9.74 -2.65
N TYR A 84 -7.83 -8.81 -1.94
CA TYR A 84 -7.87 -7.38 -2.25
C TYR A 84 -7.08 -6.59 -1.21
N LEU A 85 -6.25 -5.67 -1.68
CA LEU A 85 -5.57 -4.67 -0.88
C LEU A 85 -6.27 -3.32 -1.03
N GLU A 86 -6.55 -2.67 0.07
CA GLU A 86 -6.85 -1.25 0.12
C GLU A 86 -5.65 -0.51 0.70
N VAL A 87 -5.10 0.45 -0.06
CA VAL A 87 -4.10 1.40 0.45
C VAL A 87 -4.86 2.57 1.03
N THR A 88 -5.08 2.56 2.35
CA THR A 88 -5.89 3.59 3.01
C THR A 88 -5.09 4.87 3.26
N LYS A 89 -3.76 4.75 3.33
CA LYS A 89 -2.87 5.90 3.52
C LYS A 89 -1.54 5.69 2.80
N LEU A 90 -1.10 6.71 2.08
CA LEU A 90 0.27 6.88 1.61
C LEU A 90 0.62 8.36 1.76
N GLU A 91 1.52 8.69 2.68
CA GLU A 91 1.85 10.08 3.00
C GLU A 91 3.36 10.29 3.09
N MET A 92 3.83 11.45 2.63
CA MET A 92 5.19 11.92 2.89
C MET A 92 5.17 12.72 4.20
N VAL A 93 5.81 12.18 5.25
CA VAL A 93 5.80 12.78 6.60
C VAL A 93 6.91 13.80 6.78
N ALA A 94 8.02 13.62 6.06
CA ALA A 94 9.14 14.56 5.94
C ALA A 94 9.82 14.32 4.57
N PRO A 95 10.72 15.21 4.10
CA PRO A 95 11.51 14.92 2.92
C PRO A 95 12.20 13.56 3.06
N ASN A 96 12.04 12.68 2.07
CA ASN A 96 12.58 11.33 2.06
C ASN A 96 12.02 10.39 3.15
N GLU A 97 10.91 10.73 3.80
CA GLU A 97 10.25 9.87 4.79
C GLU A 97 8.77 9.70 4.44
N ALA A 98 8.31 8.46 4.44
CA ALA A 98 6.97 8.09 4.04
C ALA A 98 6.32 7.18 5.08
N LYS A 99 4.99 7.20 5.13
CA LYS A 99 4.19 6.24 5.88
C LYS A 99 3.13 5.65 4.97
N VAL A 100 2.97 4.33 5.05
CA VAL A 100 1.97 3.58 4.29
C VAL A 100 1.09 2.78 5.24
N PHE A 101 -0.19 2.67 4.91
CA PHE A 101 -1.15 1.81 5.59
C PHE A 101 -1.96 1.00 4.59
N PHE A 102 -1.99 -0.30 4.83
CA PHE A 102 -2.63 -1.34 4.03
C PHE A 102 -3.71 -2.03 4.85
N ARG A 103 -4.82 -2.33 4.19
CA ARG A 103 -5.89 -3.17 4.70
C ARG A 103 -6.18 -4.27 3.69
N PHE A 104 -6.00 -5.53 4.08
CA PHE A 104 -6.31 -6.67 3.23
C PHE A 104 -7.74 -7.12 3.47
N LYS A 105 -8.63 -6.81 2.51
CA LYS A 105 -10.04 -7.19 2.57
C LYS A 105 -10.17 -8.72 2.55
N GLY A 106 -11.19 -9.24 3.23
CA GLY A 106 -11.41 -10.68 3.36
C GLY A 106 -10.48 -11.41 4.35
N THR A 107 -9.43 -10.75 4.87
CA THR A 107 -8.51 -11.35 5.85
C THR A 107 -8.54 -10.69 7.23
N GLY A 108 -9.04 -9.45 7.31
CA GLY A 108 -8.94 -8.62 8.51
C GLY A 108 -7.52 -8.10 8.78
N LEU A 109 -6.51 -8.50 8.00
CA LEU A 109 -5.12 -8.10 8.18
C LEU A 109 -4.93 -6.62 7.83
N THR A 110 -4.18 -5.92 8.67
CA THR A 110 -3.66 -4.58 8.41
C THR A 110 -2.15 -4.58 8.49
N PHE A 111 -1.52 -3.72 7.69
CA PHE A 111 -0.09 -3.53 7.69
C PHE A 111 0.20 -2.04 7.64
N SER A 112 1.13 -1.58 8.46
CA SER A 112 1.61 -0.21 8.42
C SER A 112 3.13 -0.21 8.43
N ALA A 113 3.74 0.69 7.67
CA ALA A 113 5.19 0.83 7.66
C ALA A 113 5.60 2.29 7.55
N ASN A 114 6.71 2.61 8.21
CA ASN A 114 7.45 3.83 8.00
C ASN A 114 8.63 3.52 7.07
N LEU A 115 8.78 4.32 6.02
CA LEU A 115 9.82 4.14 5.00
C LEU A 115 10.72 5.37 4.92
N LYS A 116 11.98 5.14 4.54
CA LYS A 116 12.95 6.20 4.30
C LYS A 116 13.60 6.00 2.92
N LYS A 117 13.76 7.11 2.19
CA LYS A 117 14.48 7.13 0.92
C LYS A 117 15.97 7.22 1.18
N GLN A 118 16.71 6.28 0.63
CA GLN A 118 18.16 6.17 0.72
C GLN A 118 18.85 7.12 -0.27
N THR A 119 20.16 7.32 -0.10
CA THR A 119 20.97 8.21 -0.94
C THR A 119 21.05 7.77 -2.40
N ASN A 120 20.91 6.47 -2.67
CA ASN A 120 20.81 5.89 -4.01
C ASN A 120 19.41 6.06 -4.64
N GLY A 121 18.47 6.69 -3.93
CA GLY A 121 17.10 6.92 -4.38
C GLY A 121 16.11 5.78 -4.12
N SER A 122 16.53 4.64 -3.55
CA SER A 122 15.63 3.54 -3.21
C SER A 122 14.89 3.80 -1.89
N TRP A 123 13.69 3.24 -1.74
CA TRP A 123 12.95 3.27 -0.47
C TRP A 123 13.19 2.00 0.35
N GLU A 124 13.30 2.14 1.67
CA GLU A 124 13.44 1.01 2.60
C GLU A 124 12.51 1.17 3.80
N ILE A 125 12.03 0.05 4.33
CA ILE A 125 11.22 0.03 5.55
C ILE A 125 12.14 0.21 6.76
N VAL A 126 11.84 1.23 7.57
CA VAL A 126 12.52 1.48 8.85
C VAL A 126 11.86 0.66 9.97
N ASN A 127 10.54 0.59 9.95
CA ASN A 127 9.75 -0.28 10.82
C ASN A 127 8.40 -0.60 10.17
N SER A 128 7.86 -1.75 10.53
CA SER A 128 6.54 -2.21 10.12
C SER A 128 5.79 -2.82 11.29
N VAL A 129 4.46 -2.79 11.20
CA VAL A 129 3.53 -3.35 12.20
C VAL A 129 2.41 -4.06 11.47
N ILE A 130 2.10 -5.27 11.91
CA ILE A 130 0.92 -6.04 11.50
C ILE A 130 -0.14 -5.96 12.60
N GLY A 131 -1.39 -5.76 12.18
CA GLY A 131 -2.55 -5.78 13.07
C GLY A 131 -3.75 -6.49 12.43
N TYR A 132 -4.85 -6.59 13.17
CA TYR A 132 -6.09 -7.19 12.72
C TYR A 132 -7.29 -6.31 13.12
N ILE A 133 -8.36 -6.35 12.32
CA ILE A 133 -9.61 -5.61 12.52
C ILE A 133 -10.82 -6.51 12.32
#